data_AF-A0A8H8CJ59-F1
#
_entry.id   AF-A0A8H8CJ59-F1
#
_cell.length_a   1.000
_cell.length_b   1.000
_cell.length_c   1.000
_cell.angle_alpha   90.00
_cell.angle_beta   90.00
_cell.angle_gamma   90.00
#
_symmetry.space_group_name_H-M   'P 1'
#
loop_
_entity.id
_entity.type
_entity.pdbx_description
1 polymer ?
#
loop_
_entity_poly.entity_id
_entity_poly.type
_entity_poly.pdbx_seq_one_letter_code
_entity_poly.pdbx_strand_id
1 'polypeptide(L)'
;MSASQNESDWKTSWASALVAEPYSPENVEQRLQDLLDGKTVLGVTGSDKKNAKNVLEGFVQGADWTFKPSAFDDVWHAVFKIAKRLGCTERIREATYFWTEAFLLDEAWDVDPPEEADKDHPIYGGEYDNSWISASLGDARLFSLGYGYSAFAHNAFLDGLGLGGEKSNSDSMRIASCAQLLAAGQRLKLHFHGGGDSHDTPGFAGRYLKARPPKEQETAKKEGEAFWREVLKALEDQQSQARPRAAALLKLTLDHIKSDSPDKSSAEVAKIVWTSEQS
;
A
#
# COMPACT_ATOMS: atom_id res chain seq x y z
N MET A 1 27.77 7.24 -16.91
CA MET A 1 26.38 7.42 -16.45
C MET A 1 25.55 6.40 -17.20
N SER A 2 25.17 5.32 -16.54
CA SER A 2 24.42 4.21 -17.15
C SER A 2 22.96 4.60 -17.34
N ALA A 3 22.31 4.03 -18.36
CA ALA A 3 20.89 4.26 -18.64
C ALA A 3 19.96 4.03 -17.43
N SER A 4 20.38 3.21 -16.46
CA SER A 4 19.65 2.94 -15.22
C SER A 4 19.55 4.15 -14.27
N GLN A 5 20.52 5.08 -14.28
CA GLN A 5 20.45 6.28 -13.43
C GLN A 5 19.45 7.32 -13.98
N ASN A 6 19.33 7.43 -15.31
CA ASN A 6 18.40 8.38 -15.94
C ASN A 6 16.93 7.92 -15.91
N GLU A 7 16.65 6.61 -15.86
CA GLU A 7 15.27 6.08 -15.81
C GLU A 7 14.62 6.18 -14.42
N SER A 8 15.42 6.18 -13.35
CA SER A 8 14.96 6.40 -11.98
C SER A 8 14.60 7.88 -11.72
N ASP A 9 15.43 8.80 -12.22
CA ASP A 9 15.34 10.23 -11.91
C ASP A 9 14.02 10.89 -12.33
N TRP A 10 13.47 10.53 -13.50
CA TRP A 10 12.26 11.20 -13.98
C TRP A 10 11.00 10.78 -13.20
N LYS A 11 10.93 9.53 -12.74
CA LYS A 11 9.77 9.03 -11.96
C LYS A 11 9.73 9.70 -10.60
N THR A 12 10.86 9.79 -9.91
CA THR A 12 10.97 10.50 -8.63
C THR A 12 10.67 11.99 -8.78
N SER A 13 11.14 12.61 -9.86
CA SER A 13 10.85 14.02 -10.17
C SER A 13 9.36 14.26 -10.42
N TRP A 14 8.71 13.37 -11.20
CA TRP A 14 7.28 13.43 -11.44
C TRP A 14 6.48 13.23 -10.16
N ALA A 15 6.83 12.21 -9.36
CA ALA A 15 6.18 11.94 -8.09
C ALA A 15 6.21 13.16 -7.17
N SER A 16 7.39 13.78 -7.04
CA SER A 16 7.59 15.02 -6.28
C SER A 16 6.74 16.18 -6.81
N ALA A 17 6.73 16.40 -8.13
CA ALA A 17 5.96 17.48 -8.75
C ALA A 17 4.44 17.32 -8.57
N LEU A 18 3.93 16.09 -8.57
CA LEU A 18 2.50 15.82 -8.40
C LEU A 18 1.99 16.27 -7.04
N VAL A 19 2.72 15.93 -5.98
CA VAL A 19 2.28 16.15 -4.59
C VAL A 19 2.88 17.42 -3.96
N ALA A 20 3.56 18.25 -4.74
CA ALA A 20 4.15 19.50 -4.28
C ALA A 20 3.10 20.57 -3.91
N GLU A 21 3.48 21.53 -3.07
CA GLU A 21 2.62 22.65 -2.72
C GLU A 21 2.44 23.64 -3.89
N PRO A 22 1.25 24.28 -4.04
CA PRO A 22 0.04 24.08 -3.24
C PRO A 22 -0.63 22.73 -3.56
N TYR A 23 -0.88 21.93 -2.52
CA TYR A 23 -1.45 20.59 -2.66
C TYR A 23 -2.98 20.63 -2.73
N SER A 24 -3.56 19.93 -3.71
CA SER A 24 -4.98 19.55 -3.73
C SER A 24 -5.18 18.31 -4.59
N PRO A 25 -6.25 17.51 -4.35
CA PRO A 25 -6.58 16.36 -5.19
C PRO A 25 -6.72 16.72 -6.67
N GLU A 26 -7.33 17.86 -6.99
CA GLU A 26 -7.51 18.34 -8.36
C GLU A 26 -6.17 18.68 -9.02
N ASN A 27 -5.23 19.24 -8.25
CA ASN A 27 -3.89 19.55 -8.74
C ASN A 27 -3.14 18.26 -9.10
N VAL A 28 -3.28 17.17 -8.33
CA VAL A 28 -2.59 15.89 -8.62
C VAL A 28 -3.02 15.35 -9.98
N GLU A 29 -4.33 15.26 -10.25
CA GLU A 29 -4.83 14.79 -11.56
C GLU A 29 -4.38 15.70 -12.70
N GLN A 30 -4.55 17.02 -12.54
CA GLN A 30 -4.21 17.98 -13.59
C GLN A 30 -2.72 17.95 -13.91
N ARG A 31 -1.86 17.90 -12.88
CA ARG A 31 -0.40 17.81 -13.05
C ARG A 31 0.02 16.51 -13.73
N LEU A 32 -0.59 15.37 -13.38
CA LEU A 32 -0.31 14.10 -14.06
C LEU A 32 -0.71 14.15 -15.53
N GLN A 33 -1.87 14.74 -15.82
CA GLN A 33 -2.34 14.93 -17.19
C GLN A 33 -1.38 15.86 -17.97
N ASP A 34 -0.94 16.96 -17.38
CA ASP A 34 -0.02 17.91 -18.00
C ASP A 34 1.35 17.29 -18.29
N LEU A 35 1.89 16.50 -17.36
CA LEU A 35 3.14 15.74 -17.56
C LEU A 35 2.99 14.71 -18.69
N LEU A 36 1.85 14.01 -18.78
CA LEU A 36 1.57 13.08 -19.88
C LEU A 36 1.30 13.77 -21.23
N ASP A 37 0.89 15.03 -21.22
CA ASP A 37 0.74 15.87 -22.42
C ASP A 37 2.06 16.56 -22.83
N GLY A 38 3.17 16.26 -22.15
CA GLY A 38 4.50 16.80 -22.47
C GLY A 38 4.74 18.22 -21.93
N LYS A 39 3.87 18.73 -21.05
CA LYS A 39 4.04 20.07 -20.46
C LYS A 39 5.01 20.04 -19.29
N THR A 40 5.55 21.20 -18.96
CA THR A 40 6.35 21.40 -17.75
C THR A 40 5.43 21.67 -16.56
N VAL A 41 5.61 20.90 -15.48
CA VAL A 41 4.94 21.08 -14.21
C VAL A 41 6.01 21.33 -13.14
N LEU A 42 5.99 22.50 -12.51
CA LEU A 42 6.92 22.86 -11.42
C LEU A 42 8.40 22.60 -11.76
N GLY A 43 8.80 22.90 -13.00
CA GLY A 43 10.17 22.70 -13.48
C GLY A 43 10.48 21.28 -13.98
N VAL A 44 9.53 20.33 -13.83
CA VAL A 44 9.65 18.96 -14.33
C VAL A 44 8.99 18.84 -15.69
N THR A 45 9.76 18.43 -16.70
CA THR A 45 9.25 18.29 -18.07
C THR A 45 8.54 16.95 -18.26
N GLY A 46 7.34 17.03 -18.83
CA GLY A 46 6.53 15.89 -19.23
C GLY A 46 7.12 15.07 -20.38
N SER A 47 6.46 13.96 -20.70
CA SER A 47 6.83 13.05 -21.80
C SER A 47 5.83 13.14 -22.94
N ASP A 48 6.25 12.84 -24.17
CA ASP A 48 5.41 12.95 -25.38
C ASP A 48 4.10 12.13 -25.26
N LYS A 49 2.99 12.82 -25.48
CA LYS A 49 1.61 12.31 -25.49
C LYS A 49 1.43 11.05 -26.35
N LYS A 50 2.19 10.89 -27.43
CA LYS A 50 2.08 9.72 -28.32
C LYS A 50 2.29 8.38 -27.61
N ASN A 51 3.01 8.38 -26.48
CA ASN A 51 3.32 7.19 -25.68
C ASN A 51 2.69 7.21 -24.27
N ALA A 52 1.67 8.05 -24.03
CA ALA A 52 1.12 8.28 -22.69
C ALA A 52 0.75 7.01 -21.90
N LYS A 53 0.28 5.94 -22.57
CA LYS A 53 -0.02 4.65 -21.91
C LYS A 53 1.24 3.99 -21.33
N ASN A 54 2.31 3.93 -22.10
CA ASN A 54 3.58 3.33 -21.69
C ASN A 54 4.26 4.18 -20.61
N VAL A 55 4.18 5.51 -20.75
CA VAL A 55 4.72 6.44 -19.76
C VAL A 55 3.98 6.31 -18.43
N LEU A 56 2.65 6.27 -18.44
CA LEU A 56 1.87 6.10 -17.21
C LEU A 56 2.15 4.75 -16.52
N GLU A 57 2.24 3.65 -17.28
CA GLU A 57 2.60 2.35 -16.73
C GLU A 57 4.01 2.37 -16.10
N GLY A 58 5.02 2.82 -16.85
CA GLY A 58 6.39 2.86 -16.35
C GLY A 58 6.57 3.80 -15.16
N PHE A 59 5.76 4.86 -15.10
CA PHE A 59 5.65 5.75 -13.96
C PHE A 59 5.07 5.02 -12.73
N VAL A 60 3.90 4.41 -12.86
CA VAL A 60 3.25 3.68 -11.76
C VAL A 60 4.14 2.55 -11.23
N GLN A 61 4.79 1.80 -12.11
CA GLN A 61 5.65 0.67 -11.73
C GLN A 61 6.87 1.08 -10.89
N GLY A 62 7.41 2.28 -11.08
CA GLY A 62 8.71 2.65 -10.50
C GLY A 62 8.78 3.99 -9.80
N ALA A 63 7.64 4.67 -9.59
CA ALA A 63 7.61 5.89 -8.81
C ALA A 63 7.66 5.55 -7.32
N ASP A 64 8.60 6.15 -6.61
CA ASP A 64 8.60 6.13 -5.16
C ASP A 64 7.56 7.13 -4.64
N TRP A 65 6.57 6.63 -3.90
CA TRP A 65 5.52 7.42 -3.26
C TRP A 65 5.63 7.44 -1.75
N THR A 66 6.58 6.67 -1.21
CA THR A 66 6.69 6.42 0.23
C THR A 66 7.04 7.67 1.02
N PHE A 67 7.62 8.68 0.37
CA PHE A 67 7.92 9.98 0.97
C PHE A 67 6.67 10.84 1.28
N LYS A 68 5.50 10.53 0.72
CA LYS A 68 4.25 11.28 0.93
C LYS A 68 3.04 10.34 1.09
N PRO A 69 3.00 9.51 2.14
CA PRO A 69 1.97 8.49 2.32
C PRO A 69 0.54 9.08 2.39
N SER A 70 0.40 10.32 2.86
CA SER A 70 -0.91 11.00 2.94
C SER A 70 -1.57 11.27 1.58
N ALA A 71 -0.84 11.15 0.48
CA ALA A 71 -1.32 11.47 -0.88
C ALA A 71 -1.74 10.24 -1.70
N PHE A 72 -1.62 9.02 -1.15
CA PHE A 72 -1.90 7.79 -1.90
C PHE A 72 -3.31 7.76 -2.51
N ASP A 73 -4.34 8.18 -1.77
CA ASP A 73 -5.72 8.17 -2.28
C ASP A 73 -5.86 9.04 -3.53
N ASP A 74 -5.33 10.26 -3.48
CA ASP A 74 -5.41 11.24 -4.56
C ASP A 74 -4.58 10.80 -5.77
N VAL A 75 -3.39 10.25 -5.55
CA VAL A 75 -2.52 9.71 -6.61
C VAL A 75 -3.19 8.51 -7.29
N TRP A 76 -3.72 7.54 -6.54
CA TRP A 76 -4.41 6.39 -7.10
C TRP A 76 -5.67 6.78 -7.88
N HIS A 77 -6.47 7.70 -7.34
CA HIS A 77 -7.61 8.23 -8.07
C HIS A 77 -7.20 8.90 -9.39
N ALA A 78 -6.17 9.76 -9.38
CA ALA A 78 -5.67 10.41 -10.58
C ALA A 78 -5.17 9.40 -11.62
N VAL A 79 -4.32 8.46 -11.19
CA VAL A 79 -3.75 7.40 -12.02
C VAL A 79 -4.85 6.57 -12.69
N PHE A 80 -5.80 6.05 -11.92
CA PHE A 80 -6.86 5.19 -12.48
C PHE A 80 -7.89 5.96 -13.30
N LYS A 81 -8.17 7.23 -12.98
CA LYS A 81 -9.03 8.09 -13.79
C LYS A 81 -8.40 8.36 -15.16
N ILE A 82 -7.10 8.65 -15.21
CA ILE A 82 -6.37 8.82 -16.47
C ILE A 82 -6.27 7.49 -17.23
N ALA A 83 -5.95 6.39 -16.54
CA ALA A 83 -5.88 5.06 -17.15
C ALA A 83 -7.20 4.66 -17.84
N LYS A 84 -8.34 4.98 -17.21
CA LYS A 84 -9.67 4.80 -17.81
C LYS A 84 -9.86 5.64 -19.07
N ARG A 85 -9.46 6.93 -19.05
CA ARG A 85 -9.52 7.80 -20.25
C ARG A 85 -8.65 7.28 -21.40
N LEU A 86 -7.48 6.74 -21.06
CA LEU A 86 -6.55 6.16 -22.03
C LEU A 86 -6.93 4.74 -22.46
N GLY A 87 -7.90 4.09 -21.80
CA GLY A 87 -8.25 2.69 -22.05
C GLY A 87 -7.08 1.74 -21.77
N CYS A 88 -6.42 1.90 -20.62
CA CYS A 88 -5.31 1.05 -20.18
C CYS A 88 -5.39 0.66 -18.69
N THR A 89 -6.59 0.65 -18.09
CA THR A 89 -6.81 0.33 -16.67
C THR A 89 -6.18 -0.99 -16.23
N GLU A 90 -6.35 -2.07 -16.99
CA GLU A 90 -5.79 -3.38 -16.65
C GLU A 90 -4.26 -3.38 -16.62
N ARG A 91 -3.64 -2.68 -17.58
CA ARG A 91 -2.19 -2.52 -17.64
C ARG A 91 -1.66 -1.74 -16.44
N ILE A 92 -2.37 -0.70 -16.01
CA ILE A 92 -1.99 0.08 -14.83
C ILE A 92 -2.17 -0.73 -13.55
N ARG A 93 -3.17 -1.61 -13.50
CA ARG A 93 -3.33 -2.55 -12.39
C ARG A 93 -2.17 -3.55 -12.32
N GLU A 94 -1.72 -4.10 -13.45
CA GLU A 94 -0.49 -4.92 -13.47
C GLU A 94 0.73 -4.10 -13.01
N ALA A 95 0.84 -2.84 -13.42
CA ALA A 95 1.91 -1.96 -12.95
C ALA A 95 1.91 -1.76 -11.43
N THR A 96 0.74 -1.67 -10.79
CA THR A 96 0.65 -1.59 -9.32
C THR A 96 1.15 -2.86 -8.63
N TYR A 97 1.00 -4.04 -9.25
CA TYR A 97 1.55 -5.28 -8.69
C TYR A 97 3.09 -5.22 -8.62
N PHE A 98 3.73 -4.79 -9.71
CA PHE A 98 5.19 -4.63 -9.77
C PHE A 98 5.69 -3.50 -8.87
N TRP A 99 4.91 -2.43 -8.70
CA TRP A 99 5.21 -1.39 -7.72
C TRP A 99 5.25 -1.99 -6.32
N THR A 100 4.23 -2.77 -5.93
CA THR A 100 4.19 -3.39 -4.61
C THR A 100 5.30 -4.43 -4.43
N GLU A 101 5.63 -5.20 -5.47
CA GLU A 101 6.79 -6.11 -5.45
C GLU A 101 8.08 -5.35 -5.14
N ALA A 102 8.33 -4.21 -5.80
CA ALA A 102 9.55 -3.44 -5.61
C ALA A 102 9.77 -2.93 -4.17
N PHE A 103 8.69 -2.77 -3.39
CA PHE A 103 8.76 -2.27 -2.02
C PHE A 103 8.45 -3.31 -0.95
N LEU A 104 7.76 -4.41 -1.28
CA LEU A 104 7.27 -5.40 -0.31
C LEU A 104 7.69 -6.85 -0.62
N LEU A 105 8.67 -7.06 -1.53
CA LEU A 105 9.16 -8.40 -1.87
C LEU A 105 9.94 -9.07 -0.73
N ASP A 106 10.89 -8.33 -0.15
CA ASP A 106 11.76 -8.83 0.90
C ASP A 106 11.11 -8.71 2.31
N GLU A 107 11.88 -8.76 3.38
CA GLU A 107 11.39 -8.39 4.71
C GLU A 107 11.70 -6.91 4.98
N ALA A 108 10.98 -6.27 5.90
CA ALA A 108 11.38 -4.94 6.38
C ALA A 108 12.81 -4.97 6.92
N TRP A 109 13.64 -3.99 6.57
CA TRP A 109 15.08 -4.05 6.86
C TRP A 109 15.43 -4.09 8.36
N ASP A 110 14.50 -3.70 9.24
CA ASP A 110 14.66 -3.77 10.70
C ASP A 110 14.35 -5.15 11.30
N VAL A 111 14.15 -6.17 10.46
CA VAL A 111 14.12 -7.59 10.86
C VAL A 111 15.52 -8.11 11.18
N ASP A 112 16.52 -7.72 10.39
CA ASP A 112 17.87 -8.26 10.52
C ASP A 112 18.58 -7.73 11.77
N PRO A 113 19.36 -8.56 12.47
CA PRO A 113 20.22 -8.08 13.54
C PRO A 113 21.28 -7.11 12.97
N PRO A 114 21.72 -6.09 13.73
CA PRO A 114 22.68 -5.07 13.26
C PRO A 114 24.01 -5.63 12.71
N GLU A 115 24.32 -6.89 13.01
CA GLU A 115 25.52 -7.61 12.60
C GLU A 115 25.44 -8.14 11.14
N GLU A 116 24.23 -8.27 10.59
CA GLU A 116 23.95 -8.69 9.21
C GLU A 116 23.51 -7.53 8.32
N ALA A 117 23.40 -6.31 8.88
CA ALA A 117 23.08 -5.08 8.16
C ALA A 117 24.06 -4.83 7.00
N ASP A 118 23.53 -4.82 5.77
CA ASP A 118 24.31 -4.44 4.59
C ASP A 118 24.87 -3.01 4.76
N LYS A 119 26.08 -2.76 4.25
CA LYS A 119 26.73 -1.44 4.29
C LYS A 119 25.91 -0.37 3.57
N ASP A 120 25.05 -0.78 2.64
CA ASP A 120 24.15 0.09 1.90
C ASP A 120 22.82 0.36 2.65
N HIS A 121 22.53 -0.40 3.72
CA HIS A 121 21.33 -0.26 4.56
C HIS A 121 21.69 -0.36 6.07
N PRO A 122 22.40 0.63 6.63
CA PRO A 122 22.77 0.63 8.05
C PRO A 122 21.53 0.59 8.95
N ILE A 123 21.44 -0.45 9.77
CA ILE A 123 20.40 -0.60 10.79
C ILE A 123 20.68 0.39 11.92
N TYR A 124 20.10 1.59 11.84
CA TYR A 124 20.10 2.51 12.96
C TYR A 124 19.10 2.01 14.01
N GLY A 125 19.62 1.39 15.07
CA GLY A 125 18.81 0.87 16.17
C GLY A 125 17.82 1.93 16.67
N GLY A 126 16.53 1.72 16.38
CA GLY A 126 15.47 2.66 16.74
C GLY A 126 14.66 3.21 15.55
N GLU A 127 15.18 3.15 14.33
CA GLU A 127 14.47 3.61 13.14
C GLU A 127 13.54 2.53 12.58
N TYR A 128 12.42 2.97 11.99
CA TYR A 128 11.44 2.12 11.33
C TYR A 128 11.67 2.15 9.82
N ASP A 129 11.37 1.04 9.14
CA ASP A 129 11.28 1.00 7.69
C ASP A 129 10.03 1.76 7.21
N ASN A 130 10.16 3.08 7.14
CA ASN A 130 9.08 3.97 6.73
C ASN A 130 8.66 3.74 5.27
N SER A 131 9.57 3.27 4.42
CA SER A 131 9.26 2.93 3.04
C SER A 131 8.34 1.71 2.98
N TRP A 132 8.65 0.66 3.74
CA TRP A 132 7.83 -0.54 3.88
C TRP A 132 6.43 -0.26 4.45
N ILE A 133 6.39 0.52 5.53
CA ILE A 133 5.14 0.92 6.18
C ILE A 133 4.28 1.74 5.22
N SER A 134 4.89 2.68 4.50
CA SER A 134 4.19 3.52 3.52
C SER A 134 3.70 2.72 2.31
N ALA A 135 4.52 1.80 1.79
CA ALA A 135 4.12 0.94 0.68
C ALA A 135 2.93 0.04 1.04
N SER A 136 2.94 -0.51 2.27
CA SER A 136 1.82 -1.28 2.81
C SER A 136 0.54 -0.44 2.90
N LEU A 137 0.62 0.81 3.35
CA LEU A 137 -0.51 1.75 3.30
C LEU A 137 -0.98 1.99 1.86
N GLY A 138 -0.04 2.23 0.93
CA GLY A 138 -0.33 2.47 -0.48
C GLY A 138 -1.14 1.35 -1.13
N ASP A 139 -0.73 0.09 -0.94
CA ASP A 139 -1.42 -1.08 -1.48
C ASP A 139 -2.78 -1.33 -0.80
N ALA A 140 -2.87 -1.17 0.53
CA ALA A 140 -4.14 -1.26 1.24
C ALA A 140 -5.16 -0.22 0.74
N ARG A 141 -4.70 1.00 0.40
CA ARG A 141 -5.58 2.01 -0.22
C ARG A 141 -5.95 1.65 -1.65
N LEU A 142 -5.07 1.05 -2.47
CA LEU A 142 -5.47 0.48 -3.75
C LEU A 142 -6.63 -0.50 -3.57
N PHE A 143 -6.57 -1.34 -2.54
CA PHE A 143 -7.62 -2.33 -2.28
C PHE A 143 -8.93 -1.70 -1.82
N SER A 144 -8.87 -0.81 -0.85
CA SER A 144 -10.05 -0.14 -0.30
C SER A 144 -10.77 0.70 -1.36
N LEU A 145 -10.02 1.29 -2.30
CA LEU A 145 -10.54 2.04 -3.45
C LEU A 145 -11.03 1.15 -4.61
N GLY A 146 -10.78 -0.16 -4.57
CA GLY A 146 -11.23 -1.13 -5.58
C GLY A 146 -10.34 -1.23 -6.83
N TYR A 147 -9.07 -0.85 -6.71
CA TYR A 147 -8.11 -0.85 -7.82
C TYR A 147 -7.28 -2.14 -7.91
N GLY A 148 -6.95 -2.76 -6.78
CA GLY A 148 -6.23 -4.03 -6.70
C GLY A 148 -5.64 -4.27 -5.31
N TYR A 149 -5.15 -5.48 -5.06
CA TYR A 149 -4.42 -5.83 -3.83
C TYR A 149 -3.38 -6.90 -4.10
N SER A 150 -2.12 -6.58 -3.81
CA SER A 150 -0.99 -7.43 -4.20
C SER A 150 -0.82 -8.65 -3.29
N ALA A 151 -0.18 -9.69 -3.83
CA ALA A 151 0.21 -10.87 -3.05
C ALA A 151 1.24 -10.48 -1.99
N PHE A 152 2.18 -9.61 -2.38
CA PHE A 152 3.25 -9.10 -1.52
C PHE A 152 2.68 -8.31 -0.35
N ALA A 153 1.70 -7.43 -0.59
CA ALA A 153 1.00 -6.72 0.49
C ALA A 153 0.26 -7.66 1.43
N HIS A 154 -0.38 -8.72 0.90
CA HIS A 154 -1.01 -9.72 1.75
C HIS A 154 -0.01 -10.48 2.61
N ASN A 155 1.11 -10.94 2.04
CA ASN A 155 2.14 -11.63 2.80
C ASN A 155 2.69 -10.72 3.90
N ALA A 156 3.08 -9.49 3.54
CA ALA A 156 3.53 -8.49 4.51
C ALA A 156 2.51 -8.23 5.63
N PHE A 157 1.20 -8.25 5.30
CA PHE A 157 0.13 -8.16 6.30
C PHE A 157 0.15 -9.34 7.27
N LEU A 158 0.29 -10.58 6.77
CA LEU A 158 0.38 -11.78 7.60
C LEU A 158 1.65 -11.80 8.44
N ASP A 159 2.78 -11.41 7.87
CA ASP A 159 4.10 -11.43 8.52
C ASP A 159 4.12 -10.51 9.73
N GLY A 160 3.62 -9.28 9.58
CA GLY A 160 3.50 -8.34 10.71
C GLY A 160 2.55 -8.79 11.81
N LEU A 161 1.61 -9.70 11.52
CA LEU A 161 0.74 -10.31 12.53
C LEU A 161 1.31 -11.63 13.09
N GLY A 162 2.43 -12.14 12.55
CA GLY A 162 2.99 -13.45 12.90
C GLY A 162 2.12 -14.62 12.41
N LEU A 163 1.34 -14.40 11.35
CA LEU A 163 0.49 -15.40 10.71
C LEU A 163 1.14 -16.04 9.47
N GLY A 164 2.26 -15.49 8.98
CA GLY A 164 3.00 -15.96 7.80
C GLY A 164 3.81 -17.26 7.98
N GLY A 165 3.92 -17.77 9.22
CA GLY A 165 4.63 -19.03 9.52
C GLY A 165 6.15 -18.89 9.75
N GLU A 166 6.73 -17.72 9.47
CA GLU A 166 8.13 -17.40 9.76
C GLU A 166 8.32 -16.81 11.17
N LYS A 167 9.55 -16.87 11.69
CA LYS A 167 9.88 -16.51 13.08
C LYS A 167 10.33 -15.05 13.25
N SER A 168 10.70 -14.38 12.17
CA SER A 168 11.07 -12.96 12.14
C SER A 168 9.81 -12.10 12.08
N ASN A 169 9.70 -11.13 12.99
CA ASN A 169 8.64 -10.13 12.95
C ASN A 169 9.15 -8.84 13.61
N SER A 170 9.41 -7.82 12.80
CA SER A 170 9.87 -6.51 13.26
C SER A 170 8.72 -5.57 13.59
N ASP A 171 9.00 -4.47 14.29
CA ASP A 171 7.94 -3.48 14.53
C ASP A 171 7.53 -2.74 13.27
N SER A 172 8.39 -2.61 12.25
CA SER A 172 7.96 -2.02 10.98
C SER A 172 6.93 -2.91 10.30
N MET A 173 7.09 -4.23 10.33
CA MET A 173 6.06 -5.17 9.85
C MET A 173 4.76 -5.06 10.67
N ARG A 174 4.84 -5.01 12.01
CA ARG A 174 3.64 -4.81 12.86
C ARG A 174 2.90 -3.52 12.54
N ILE A 175 3.64 -2.41 12.40
CA ILE A 175 3.07 -1.10 12.07
C ILE A 175 2.52 -1.09 10.65
N ALA A 176 3.18 -1.76 9.70
CA ALA A 176 2.67 -1.94 8.34
C ALA A 176 1.33 -2.70 8.34
N SER A 177 1.19 -3.83 9.05
CA SER A 177 -0.09 -4.53 9.19
C SER A 177 -1.16 -3.65 9.84
N CYS A 178 -0.80 -2.82 10.82
CA CYS A 178 -1.71 -1.82 11.38
C CYS A 178 -2.17 -0.80 10.33
N ALA A 179 -1.24 -0.27 9.53
CA ALA A 179 -1.57 0.67 8.46
C ALA A 179 -2.53 0.04 7.44
N GLN A 180 -2.32 -1.22 7.06
CA GLN A 180 -3.21 -1.95 6.16
C GLN A 180 -4.61 -2.13 6.77
N LEU A 181 -4.72 -2.53 8.03
CA LEU A 181 -6.00 -2.74 8.71
C LEU A 181 -6.75 -1.43 8.96
N LEU A 182 -6.06 -0.35 9.31
CA LEU A 182 -6.69 0.97 9.42
C LEU A 182 -7.20 1.46 8.06
N ALA A 183 -6.47 1.18 6.99
CA ALA A 183 -6.74 1.66 5.63
C ALA A 183 -7.76 0.82 4.86
N ALA A 184 -7.88 -0.47 5.17
CA ALA A 184 -8.66 -1.43 4.38
C ALA A 184 -9.28 -2.56 5.22
N GLY A 185 -9.28 -2.47 6.54
CA GLY A 185 -9.71 -3.56 7.43
C GLY A 185 -11.14 -4.03 7.22
N GLN A 186 -12.08 -3.12 6.97
CA GLN A 186 -13.47 -3.51 6.67
C GLN A 186 -13.58 -4.16 5.28
N ARG A 187 -12.82 -3.65 4.29
CA ARG A 187 -12.72 -4.26 2.97
C ARG A 187 -12.13 -5.67 3.03
N LEU A 188 -11.09 -5.87 3.83
CA LEU A 188 -10.43 -7.15 4.09
C LEU A 188 -11.37 -8.12 4.84
N LYS A 189 -12.07 -7.65 5.87
CA LYS A 189 -13.08 -8.44 6.60
C LYS A 189 -14.18 -8.95 5.67
N LEU A 190 -14.76 -8.07 4.86
CA LEU A 190 -15.77 -8.44 3.86
C LEU A 190 -15.24 -9.47 2.86
N HIS A 191 -13.99 -9.27 2.41
CA HIS A 191 -13.32 -10.20 1.52
C HIS A 191 -13.15 -11.59 2.15
N PHE A 192 -12.59 -11.68 3.36
CA PHE A 192 -12.39 -12.96 4.04
C PHE A 192 -13.70 -13.70 4.26
N HIS A 193 -14.78 -13.00 4.62
CA HIS A 193 -16.11 -13.58 4.80
C HIS A 193 -16.78 -14.09 3.50
N GLY A 194 -16.05 -14.15 2.39
CA GLY A 194 -16.55 -14.64 1.10
C GLY A 194 -17.44 -13.64 0.35
N GLY A 195 -17.57 -12.42 0.86
CA GLY A 195 -18.39 -11.34 0.32
C GLY A 195 -17.64 -10.43 -0.65
N GLY A 196 -17.02 -11.02 -1.68
CA GLY A 196 -16.51 -10.25 -2.82
C GLY A 196 -17.63 -9.49 -3.54
N ASP A 197 -17.27 -8.44 -4.28
CA ASP A 197 -18.24 -7.66 -5.04
C ASP A 197 -18.96 -8.54 -6.07
N SER A 198 -20.19 -8.18 -6.43
CA SER A 198 -21.03 -8.89 -7.41
C SER A 198 -20.48 -8.85 -8.85
N HIS A 199 -19.40 -8.11 -9.06
CA HIS A 199 -18.72 -7.87 -10.33
C HIS A 199 -17.28 -8.38 -10.24
N ASP A 200 -16.71 -8.83 -11.37
CA ASP A 200 -15.28 -9.17 -11.51
C ASP A 200 -14.44 -7.94 -11.14
N THR A 201 -14.09 -7.85 -9.85
CA THR A 201 -13.24 -6.80 -9.30
C THR A 201 -11.83 -7.37 -9.19
N PRO A 202 -10.80 -6.56 -9.38
CA PRO A 202 -9.44 -7.01 -9.17
C PRO A 202 -9.30 -7.52 -7.74
N GLY A 203 -8.81 -8.74 -7.63
CA GLY A 203 -8.70 -9.41 -6.35
C GLY A 203 -7.28 -9.49 -5.86
N PHE A 204 -7.15 -10.48 -5.00
CA PHE A 204 -6.06 -10.66 -4.08
C PHE A 204 -4.96 -11.50 -4.71
N ALA A 205 -3.71 -11.15 -4.46
CA ALA A 205 -2.56 -11.94 -4.88
C ALA A 205 -2.54 -12.29 -6.38
N GLY A 206 -2.91 -11.33 -7.23
CA GLY A 206 -2.93 -11.50 -8.69
C GLY A 206 -4.11 -12.31 -9.24
N ARG A 207 -5.17 -12.54 -8.45
CA ARG A 207 -6.39 -13.26 -8.90
C ARG A 207 -7.60 -12.30 -8.93
N TYR A 208 -8.50 -12.47 -9.90
CA TYR A 208 -9.78 -11.74 -9.93
C TYR A 208 -10.71 -12.24 -8.81
N LEU A 209 -11.46 -11.33 -8.18
CA LEU A 209 -12.55 -11.65 -7.25
C LEU A 209 -13.70 -12.27 -8.04
N LYS A 210 -13.76 -13.60 -8.11
CA LYS A 210 -14.98 -14.30 -8.47
C LYS A 210 -15.67 -14.79 -7.21
N ALA A 211 -16.90 -14.35 -7.00
CA ALA A 211 -17.77 -14.94 -5.99
C ALA A 211 -17.79 -16.46 -6.18
N ARG A 212 -17.52 -17.21 -5.10
CA ARG A 212 -17.61 -18.67 -5.16
C ARG A 212 -19.04 -19.09 -5.50
N PRO A 213 -19.23 -20.26 -6.15
CA PRO A 213 -20.57 -20.77 -6.45
C PRO A 213 -21.46 -20.77 -5.19
N PRO A 214 -22.78 -20.53 -5.30
CA PRO A 214 -23.68 -20.41 -4.15
C PRO A 214 -23.59 -21.55 -3.13
N LYS A 215 -23.27 -22.77 -3.59
CA LYS A 215 -23.11 -23.96 -2.74
C LYS A 215 -21.88 -23.94 -1.83
N GLU A 216 -20.90 -23.09 -2.13
CA GLU A 216 -19.62 -22.99 -1.41
C GLU A 216 -19.50 -21.70 -0.59
N GLN A 217 -20.44 -20.78 -0.72
CA GLN A 217 -20.42 -19.47 -0.05
C GLN A 217 -20.52 -19.61 1.47
N GLU A 218 -21.34 -20.53 1.97
CA GLU A 218 -21.50 -20.74 3.42
C GLU A 218 -20.22 -21.29 4.07
N THR A 219 -19.52 -22.20 3.39
CA THR A 219 -18.24 -22.73 3.88
C THR A 219 -17.16 -21.66 3.86
N ALA A 220 -17.03 -20.93 2.74
CA ALA A 220 -16.07 -19.84 2.61
C ALA A 220 -16.30 -18.74 3.64
N LYS A 221 -17.57 -18.42 3.95
CA LYS A 221 -17.91 -17.47 5.01
C LYS A 221 -17.43 -17.94 6.38
N LYS A 222 -17.66 -19.21 6.73
CA LYS A 222 -17.21 -19.78 8.02
C LYS A 222 -15.69 -19.80 8.16
N GLU A 223 -14.98 -20.19 7.09
CA GLU A 223 -13.52 -20.15 7.03
C GLU A 223 -13.01 -18.71 7.20
N GLY A 224 -13.65 -17.76 6.49
CA GLY A 224 -13.39 -16.33 6.61
C GLY A 224 -13.57 -15.77 8.01
N GLU A 225 -14.68 -16.10 8.66
CA GLU A 225 -14.96 -15.68 10.04
C GLU A 225 -13.97 -16.30 11.03
N ALA A 226 -13.53 -17.54 10.80
CA ALA A 226 -12.49 -18.17 11.60
C ALA A 226 -11.15 -17.43 11.43
N PHE A 227 -10.72 -17.20 10.19
CA PHE A 227 -9.50 -16.47 9.89
C PHE A 227 -9.53 -15.02 10.42
N TRP A 228 -10.66 -14.33 10.31
CA TRP A 228 -10.79 -12.98 10.86
C TRP A 228 -10.63 -12.94 12.38
N ARG A 229 -11.11 -13.96 13.09
CA ARG A 229 -10.85 -14.09 14.54
C ARG A 229 -9.37 -14.32 14.84
N GLU A 230 -8.66 -15.05 13.98
CA GLU A 230 -7.20 -15.21 14.11
C GLU A 230 -6.47 -13.88 13.91
N VAL A 231 -6.88 -13.06 12.93
CA VAL A 231 -6.35 -11.69 12.74
C VAL A 231 -6.55 -10.84 13.99
N LEU A 232 -7.76 -10.83 14.56
CA LEU A 232 -8.06 -10.06 15.77
C LEU A 232 -7.26 -10.54 16.98
N LYS A 233 -7.07 -11.86 17.12
CA LYS A 233 -6.25 -12.44 18.17
C LYS A 233 -4.77 -12.10 17.98
N ALA A 234 -4.27 -12.15 16.75
CA ALA A 234 -2.89 -11.81 16.42
C ALA A 234 -2.57 -10.35 16.75
N LEU A 235 -3.48 -9.41 16.42
CA LEU A 235 -3.38 -8.01 16.86
C LEU A 235 -3.25 -7.84 18.37
N GLU A 236 -3.91 -8.70 19.16
CA GLU A 236 -3.84 -8.69 20.62
C GLU A 236 -2.52 -9.30 21.11
N ASP A 237 -2.15 -10.47 20.61
CA ASP A 237 -0.94 -11.19 21.02
C ASP A 237 0.34 -10.39 20.70
N GLN A 238 0.40 -9.75 19.52
CA GLN A 238 1.56 -8.97 19.09
C GLN A 238 1.84 -7.75 19.98
N GLN A 239 0.86 -7.24 20.74
CA GLN A 239 1.08 -6.10 21.65
C GLN A 239 2.12 -6.40 22.73
N SER A 240 2.22 -7.67 23.16
CA SER A 240 3.18 -8.11 24.17
C SER A 240 4.61 -8.30 23.64
N GLN A 241 4.76 -8.37 22.31
CA GLN A 241 6.03 -8.65 21.62
C GLN A 241 6.64 -7.40 20.98
N ALA A 242 5.87 -6.31 20.90
CA ALA A 242 6.23 -5.08 20.22
C ALA A 242 6.84 -4.02 21.15
N ARG A 243 7.64 -3.09 20.61
CA ARG A 243 8.06 -1.89 21.38
C ARG A 243 6.84 -0.98 21.65
N PRO A 244 6.92 -0.05 22.64
CA PRO A 244 5.76 0.72 23.10
C PRO A 244 4.94 1.41 22.00
N ARG A 245 5.60 2.00 20.99
CA ARG A 245 4.91 2.66 19.86
C ARG A 245 4.10 1.66 19.03
N ALA A 246 4.71 0.56 18.61
CA ALA A 246 4.04 -0.47 17.82
C ALA A 246 2.92 -1.16 18.63
N ALA A 247 3.15 -1.43 19.92
CA ALA A 247 2.12 -1.95 20.83
C ALA A 247 0.91 -1.00 20.95
N ALA A 248 1.15 0.32 21.06
CA ALA A 248 0.09 1.31 21.12
C ALA A 248 -0.72 1.37 19.81
N LEU A 249 -0.06 1.29 18.65
CA LEU A 249 -0.71 1.24 17.34
C LEU A 249 -1.51 -0.04 17.13
N LEU A 250 -0.99 -1.20 17.54
CA LEU A 250 -1.72 -2.48 17.50
C LEU A 250 -3.01 -2.40 18.32
N LYS A 251 -2.93 -1.84 19.53
CA LYS A 251 -4.10 -1.64 20.40
C LYS A 251 -5.13 -0.69 19.76
N LEU A 252 -4.69 0.46 19.29
CA LEU A 252 -5.56 1.44 18.62
C LEU A 252 -6.25 0.83 17.39
N THR A 253 -5.50 0.04 16.61
CA THR A 253 -6.02 -0.65 15.42
C THR A 253 -7.06 -1.70 15.82
N LEU A 254 -6.79 -2.50 16.85
CA LEU A 254 -7.74 -3.47 17.38
C LEU A 254 -9.06 -2.82 17.82
N ASP A 255 -8.98 -1.70 18.54
CA ASP A 255 -10.14 -0.95 18.99
C ASP A 255 -10.95 -0.41 17.79
N HIS A 256 -10.26 0.16 16.78
CA HIS A 256 -10.89 0.65 15.55
C HIS A 256 -11.61 -0.45 14.74
N ILE A 257 -11.00 -1.63 14.64
CA ILE A 257 -11.59 -2.75 13.93
C ILE A 257 -12.80 -3.30 14.69
N LYS A 258 -12.70 -3.45 16.01
CA LYS A 258 -13.80 -3.93 16.87
C LYS A 258 -14.99 -2.98 16.90
N SER A 259 -14.80 -1.68 16.68
CA SER A 259 -15.89 -0.71 16.60
C SER A 259 -16.60 -0.69 15.24
N ASP A 260 -16.25 -1.58 14.31
CA ASP A 260 -16.79 -1.65 12.94
C ASP A 260 -16.80 -0.27 12.25
N SER A 261 -15.80 0.55 12.56
CA SER A 261 -15.66 1.89 11.99
C SER A 261 -15.21 1.81 10.54
N PRO A 262 -15.57 2.80 9.69
CA PRO A 262 -15.14 2.83 8.30
C PRO A 262 -13.62 2.86 8.17
N ASP A 263 -13.12 2.25 7.09
CA ASP A 263 -11.73 2.35 6.66
C ASP A 263 -11.28 3.82 6.60
N LYS A 264 -10.06 4.08 7.06
CA LYS A 264 -9.46 5.42 7.07
C LYS A 264 -8.82 5.75 5.73
N SER A 265 -8.86 7.02 5.37
CA SER A 265 -8.10 7.55 4.23
C SER A 265 -6.59 7.49 4.48
N SER A 266 -5.78 7.53 3.41
CA SER A 266 -4.32 7.62 3.55
C SER A 266 -3.85 8.78 4.42
N ALA A 267 -4.48 9.95 4.32
CA ALA A 267 -4.14 11.10 5.16
C ALA A 267 -4.41 10.85 6.65
N GLU A 268 -5.52 10.19 6.99
CA GLU A 268 -5.85 9.85 8.38
C GLU A 268 -4.91 8.78 8.95
N VAL A 269 -4.60 7.73 8.17
CA VAL A 269 -3.63 6.70 8.60
C VAL A 269 -2.25 7.31 8.74
N ALA A 270 -1.83 8.15 7.81
CA ALA A 270 -0.55 8.84 7.89
C ALA A 270 -0.43 9.66 9.19
N LYS A 271 -1.53 10.34 9.58
CA LYS A 271 -1.59 11.06 10.84
C LYS A 271 -1.49 10.14 12.06
N ILE A 272 -2.08 8.96 12.04
CA ILE A 272 -2.02 8.02 13.17
C ILE A 272 -0.60 7.42 13.29
N VAL A 273 -0.03 6.99 12.17
CA VAL A 273 1.23 6.23 12.14
C VAL A 273 2.45 7.12 12.35
N TRP A 274 2.52 8.30 11.73
CA TRP A 274 3.72 9.16 11.76
C TRP A 274 3.63 10.38 12.67
N THR A 275 2.44 10.78 13.16
CA THR A 275 2.32 11.88 14.14
C THR A 275 2.27 11.41 15.59
N SER A 276 2.24 10.10 15.84
CA SER A 276 2.36 9.51 17.18
C SER A 276 3.79 9.60 17.77
N GLU A 277 4.70 10.29 17.10
CA GLU A 277 6.09 10.52 17.54
C GLU A 277 6.25 11.68 18.55
N GLN A 278 5.17 12.37 18.93
CA GLN A 278 5.25 13.62 19.72
C GLN A 278 4.45 13.65 21.04
N SER A 279 3.99 12.53 21.59
CA SER A 279 3.26 12.51 22.86
C SER A 279 3.82 11.53 23.86
#